data_AF-A0A2M6ZR07-F1
#
_entry.id   AF-A0A2M6ZR07-F1
#
_cell.length_a   1.000
_cell.length_b   1.000
_cell.length_c   1.000
_cell.angle_alpha   90.00
_cell.angle_beta   90.00
_cell.angle_gamma   90.00
#
_symmetry.space_group_name_H-M   'P 1'
#
loop_
_entity.id
_entity.type
_entity.pdbx_description
1 polymer ?
#
loop_
_entity_poly.entity_id
_entity_poly.type
_entity_poly.pdbx_seq_one_letter_code
_entity_poly.pdbx_strand_id
1 'polypeptide(L)' 'MPREELNWDIPEDEKGYHSSGHACGGDLLDLIRRINPRILIPIHTEHPEYFVQNLKDTGIRVRVPTEGQPITFP' A
#
# COMPACT_ATOMS: atom_id res chain seq x y z
N MET A 1 -12.37 9.57 26.02
CA MET A 1 -11.19 10.44 25.97
C MET A 1 -10.49 10.18 24.66
N PRO A 2 -10.20 11.22 23.85
CA PRO A 2 -9.37 11.11 22.67
C PRO A 2 -8.01 10.49 23.02
N ARG A 3 -7.42 9.68 22.15
CA ARG A 3 -6.14 8.98 22.45
C ARG A 3 -4.99 9.97 22.64
N GLU A 4 -5.15 11.18 22.12
CA GLU A 4 -4.19 12.28 22.16
C GLU A 4 -4.05 12.91 23.56
N GLU A 5 -4.97 12.64 24.49
CA GLU A 5 -4.93 13.13 25.88
C GLU A 5 -4.22 12.15 26.84
N LEU A 6 -3.87 10.96 26.37
CA LEU A 6 -3.09 9.98 27.13
C LEU A 6 -1.62 10.17 26.79
N ASN A 7 -0.86 10.84 27.66
CA ASN A 7 0.61 10.95 27.61
C ASN A 7 1.28 9.57 27.80
N TRP A 8 0.97 8.61 26.94
CA TRP A 8 1.46 7.25 27.00
C TRP A 8 2.54 7.07 25.94
N ASP A 9 3.75 6.74 26.40
CA ASP A 9 4.88 6.35 25.57
C ASP A 9 5.13 4.84 25.69
N ILE A 10 5.64 4.24 24.61
CA ILE A 10 6.05 2.83 24.61
C ILE A 10 7.31 2.69 25.50
N PRO A 11 7.30 1.79 26.51
CA PRO A 11 8.48 1.51 27.32
C PRO A 11 9.68 1.14 26.45
N GLU A 12 10.89 1.57 26.84
CA GLU A 12 12.09 1.37 26.02
C GLU A 12 12.37 -0.11 25.71
N ASP A 13 12.15 -0.99 26.70
CA ASP A 13 12.34 -2.43 26.59
C ASP A 13 11.27 -3.13 25.72
N GLU A 14 10.20 -2.43 25.36
CA GLU A 14 9.09 -2.93 24.54
C GLU A 14 9.06 -2.34 23.12
N LYS A 15 9.95 -1.38 22.83
CA LYS A 15 10.08 -0.81 21.48
C LYS A 15 10.48 -1.91 20.49
N GLY A 16 9.67 -2.08 19.44
CA GLY A 16 9.90 -3.07 18.39
C GLY A 16 9.14 -4.39 18.56
N TYR A 17 8.37 -4.59 19.64
CA TYR A 17 7.47 -5.75 19.75
C TYR A 17 6.18 -5.60 18.93
N HIS A 18 5.94 -4.43 18.35
CA HIS A 18 4.86 -4.23 17.38
C HIS A 18 5.38 -4.43 15.95
N SER A 19 4.67 -5.27 15.20
CA SER A 19 4.78 -5.34 13.75
C SER A 19 3.41 -5.08 13.15
N SER A 20 3.35 -4.36 12.03
CA SER A 20 2.13 -4.29 11.24
C SER A 20 1.83 -5.68 10.64
N GLY A 21 0.56 -5.95 10.39
CA GLY A 21 0.12 -7.18 9.70
C GLY A 21 0.05 -7.05 8.18
N HIS A 22 0.43 -5.89 7.62
CA HIS A 22 0.38 -5.64 6.18
C HIS A 22 1.76 -5.88 5.54
N ALA A 23 1.78 -6.40 4.32
CA ALA A 23 3.00 -6.44 3.52
C ALA A 23 3.56 -5.03 3.32
N CYS A 24 4.88 -4.89 3.43
CA CYS A 24 5.52 -3.61 3.20
C CYS A 24 5.55 -3.26 1.70
N GLY A 25 5.78 -1.99 1.36
CA GLY A 25 5.74 -1.52 -0.02
C GLY A 25 6.70 -2.27 -0.96
N GLY A 26 7.91 -2.60 -0.48
CA GLY A 26 8.90 -3.36 -1.25
C GLY A 26 8.41 -4.77 -1.57
N ASP A 27 7.93 -5.51 -0.56
CA ASP A 27 7.39 -6.86 -0.74
C ASP A 27 6.21 -6.88 -1.71
N LEU A 28 5.35 -5.85 -1.67
CA LEU A 28 4.25 -5.69 -2.62
C LEU A 28 4.77 -5.50 -4.05
N LEU A 29 5.79 -4.66 -4.27
CA LEU A 29 6.37 -4.48 -5.60
C LEU A 29 6.97 -5.77 -6.15
N ASP A 30 7.66 -6.53 -5.30
CA ASP A 30 8.26 -7.80 -5.70
C ASP A 30 7.20 -8.85 -6.02
N LEU A 31 6.13 -8.91 -5.21
CA LEU A 31 4.97 -9.73 -5.51
C LEU A 31 4.31 -9.36 -6.85
N ILE A 32 4.10 -8.06 -7.09
CA ILE A 32 3.49 -7.56 -8.33
C ILE A 32 4.35 -7.94 -9.54
N ARG A 33 5.67 -7.73 -9.48
CA ARG A 33 6.59 -8.10 -10.56
C ARG A 33 6.61 -9.60 -10.81
N ARG A 34 6.53 -10.41 -9.75
CA ARG A 34 6.49 -11.87 -9.87
C ARG A 34 5.20 -12.39 -10.48
N ILE A 35 4.06 -11.81 -10.11
CA ILE A 35 2.76 -12.14 -10.72
C ILE A 35 2.71 -11.63 -12.17
N ASN A 36 3.35 -10.49 -12.44
CA ASN A 36 3.33 -9.78 -13.72
C ASN A 36 1.91 -9.58 -14.28
N PRO A 37 1.01 -8.89 -13.54
CA PRO A 37 -0.37 -8.74 -13.97
C PRO A 37 -0.48 -7.80 -15.18
N ARG A 38 -1.45 -8.08 -16.06
CA ARG A 38 -1.77 -7.17 -17.18
C ARG A 38 -2.22 -5.80 -16.68
N ILE A 39 -2.99 -5.76 -15.59
CA ILE A 39 -3.53 -4.55 -14.98
C ILE A 39 -3.39 -4.64 -13.47
N LEU A 40 -2.88 -3.58 -12.84
CA LEU A 40 -2.82 -3.40 -11.39
C LEU A 40 -3.77 -2.28 -10.97
N ILE A 41 -4.55 -2.49 -9.91
CA ILE A 41 -5.42 -1.48 -9.31
C ILE A 41 -5.00 -1.33 -7.84
N PRO A 42 -4.35 -0.23 -7.45
CA PRO A 42 -4.03 0.02 -6.05
C PRO A 42 -5.31 0.37 -5.29
N ILE A 43 -5.55 -0.32 -4.18
CA ILE A 43 -6.66 -0.06 -3.26
C ILE A 43 -6.12 0.01 -1.83
N HIS A 44 -6.88 0.59 -0.91
CA HIS A 44 -6.50 0.69 0.51
C HIS A 44 -5.13 1.39 0.71
N THR A 45 -4.90 2.47 -0.03
CA THR A 45 -3.69 3.31 0.06
C THR A 45 -4.06 4.77 -0.18
N GLU A 46 -3.39 5.68 0.54
CA GLU A 46 -3.46 7.13 0.30
C GLU A 46 -2.46 7.58 -0.77
N HIS A 47 -1.52 6.70 -1.17
CA HIS A 47 -0.41 7.00 -2.07
C HIS A 47 -0.37 6.07 -3.30
N PRO A 48 -1.42 6.04 -4.14
CA PRO A 48 -1.45 5.20 -5.33
C PRO A 48 -0.33 5.54 -6.34
N GLU A 49 0.19 6.76 -6.31
CA GLU A 49 1.33 7.23 -7.13
C GLU A 49 2.60 6.41 -6.91
N TYR A 50 2.77 5.81 -5.72
CA TYR A 50 3.88 4.92 -5.42
C TYR A 50 3.98 3.77 -6.43
N PHE A 51 2.84 3.14 -6.76
CA PHE A 51 2.79 2.02 -7.69
C PHE A 51 3.02 2.49 -9.14
N VAL A 52 2.46 3.64 -9.50
CA VAL A 52 2.63 4.23 -10.84
C VAL A 52 4.10 4.52 -11.13
N GLN A 53 4.83 5.09 -10.16
CA GLN A 53 6.24 5.42 -10.31
C GLN A 53 7.13 4.18 -10.32
N ASN A 54 6.93 3.24 -9.40
CA ASN A 54 7.81 2.07 -9.22
C ASN A 54 7.60 0.96 -10.26
N LEU A 55 6.48 0.97 -10.97
CA LEU A 55 6.15 0.00 -12.03
C LEU A 55 6.17 0.63 -13.42
N LYS A 56 6.65 1.87 -13.52
CA LYS A 56 6.93 2.50 -14.81
C LYS A 56 7.85 1.59 -15.64
N ASP A 57 7.58 1.50 -16.94
CA ASP A 57 8.39 0.74 -17.90
C ASP A 57 8.39 -0.80 -17.72
N THR A 58 7.63 -1.34 -16.77
CA THR A 58 7.48 -2.81 -16.58
C THR A 58 6.46 -3.46 -17.53
N GLY A 59 5.72 -2.65 -18.29
CA GLY A 59 4.59 -3.12 -19.13
C GLY A 59 3.29 -3.37 -18.34
N ILE A 60 3.33 -3.33 -17.00
CA ILE A 60 2.16 -3.46 -16.14
C ILE A 60 1.33 -2.17 -16.20
N ARG A 61 0.04 -2.29 -16.56
CA ARG A 61 -0.86 -1.12 -16.61
C ARG A 61 -1.44 -0.83 -15.23
N VAL A 62 -0.90 0.18 -14.55
CA VAL A 62 -1.47 0.67 -13.28
C VAL A 62 -2.71 1.55 -13.56
N ARG A 63 -3.84 1.24 -12.93
CA ARG A 63 -5.09 2.02 -13.02
C ARG A 63 -5.52 2.46 -11.63
N VAL A 64 -5.37 3.75 -11.35
CA VAL A 64 -5.81 4.33 -10.08
C VAL A 64 -7.34 4.47 -10.08
N PRO A 65 -8.05 3.90 -9.08
CA PRO A 65 -9.50 4.04 -8.97
C PRO A 65 -9.91 5.46 -8.55
N THR A 66 -11.13 5.85 -8.95
CA THR A 66 -11.82 7.03 -8.39
C THR A 66 -13.00 6.54 -7.56
N GLU A 67 -13.18 7.09 -6.36
CA GLU A 67 -14.25 6.68 -5.46
C GLU A 67 -15.63 6.82 -6.11
N GLY A 68 -16.47 5.79 -5.93
CA GLY A 68 -17.82 5.73 -6.49
C GLY A 68 -17.87 5.56 -8.02
N GLN A 69 -16.73 5.48 -8.71
CA GLN A 69 -16.69 5.32 -10.17
C GLN A 69 -16.40 3.86 -10.57
N PRO A 70 -17.12 3.30 -11.55
CA PRO A 70 -16.85 1.96 -12.04
C PRO A 70 -15.55 1.92 -12.83
N ILE A 71 -14.80 0.83 -12.68
CA ILE A 71 -13.66 0.50 -13.55
C ILE A 71 -14.11 -0.59 -14.53
N THR A 72 -14.16 -0.25 -15.82
CA THR A 72 -14.51 -1.19 -16.89
C THR A 72 -13.28 -1.86 -17.47
N PHE A 73 -13.41 -3.13 -17.85
CA PHE A 73 -12.37 -3.90 -18.54
C PHE A 73 -12.93 -4.44 -19.86
N PRO A 74 -12.09 -4.56 -20.90
CA PRO A 74 -12.45 -5.29 -22.12
C PRO A 74 -12.57 -6.79 -21.84
#